data_AF-A0A6N7QBH1-F1
#
_entry.id   AF-A0A6N7QBH1-F1
#
_cell.length_a   1.000
_cell.length_b   1.000
_cell.length_c   1.000
_cell.angle_alpha   90.00
_cell.angle_beta   90.00
_cell.angle_gamma   90.00
#
_symmetry.space_group_name_H-M   'P 1'
#
loop_
_entity.id
_entity.type
_entity.pdbx_description
1 polymer ?
#
loop_
_entity_poly.entity_id
_entity_poly.type
_entity_poly.pdbx_seq_one_letter_code
_entity_poly.pdbx_strand_id
1 'polypeptide(L)'
;MSKATVTRCMMLQPFVVTHAPMQSASFALRLAICVSILIAPMPAAHATEEVEQAWLSLIRQALPPSCHAEKLAMDATVSGNNGLRQERWRMDTCRGEASYVVAYYPPVAFPNRKSPFEITRIDTGAVSTVRQAAADSR
;
A
#
# COMPACT_ATOMS: atom_id res chain seq x y z
N MET A 1 -11.31 -19.26 -65.80
CA MET A 1 -10.56 -19.78 -66.97
C MET A 1 -9.17 -20.16 -66.50
N SER A 2 -8.74 -21.36 -66.91
CA SER A 2 -7.50 -22.06 -66.52
C SER A 2 -6.27 -21.54 -67.29
N LYS A 3 -5.08 -22.01 -66.86
CA LYS A 3 -3.71 -21.94 -67.45
C LYS A 3 -2.79 -20.83 -66.91
N ALA A 4 -1.49 -21.03 -66.69
CA ALA A 4 -0.63 -22.21 -66.65
C ALA A 4 0.73 -21.78 -66.06
N THR A 5 1.41 -22.72 -65.43
CA THR A 5 2.81 -22.72 -64.97
C THR A 5 3.80 -22.36 -66.09
N VAL A 6 4.84 -21.58 -65.76
CA VAL A 6 6.13 -21.66 -66.48
C VAL A 6 7.29 -21.65 -65.47
N THR A 7 7.93 -22.80 -65.39
CA THR A 7 9.20 -23.11 -64.74
C THR A 7 10.37 -22.52 -65.52
N ARG A 8 11.37 -21.95 -64.83
CA ARG A 8 12.71 -21.78 -65.40
C ARG A 8 13.77 -22.00 -64.31
N CYS A 9 14.39 -23.18 -64.36
CA CYS A 9 15.69 -23.46 -63.76
C CYS A 9 16.75 -23.31 -64.85
N MET A 10 17.85 -22.60 -64.57
CA MET A 10 19.16 -22.92 -65.16
C MET A 10 20.29 -22.20 -64.41
N MET A 11 21.10 -23.02 -63.73
CA MET A 11 22.57 -23.04 -63.62
C MET A 11 23.30 -21.79 -63.14
N LEU A 12 23.88 -21.81 -61.93
CA LEU A 12 25.21 -22.34 -61.57
C LEU A 12 26.37 -21.70 -62.35
N GLN A 13 27.16 -20.87 -61.66
CA GLN A 13 28.62 -20.92 -61.75
C GLN A 13 29.25 -20.81 -60.35
N PRO A 14 30.24 -21.66 -60.02
CA PRO A 14 30.99 -21.62 -58.78
C PRO A 14 32.29 -20.85 -58.95
N PHE A 15 32.75 -20.15 -57.90
CA PHE A 15 34.18 -19.96 -57.67
C PHE A 15 34.45 -20.01 -56.17
N VAL A 16 35.31 -20.97 -55.83
CA VAL A 16 35.81 -21.32 -54.50
C VAL A 16 37.08 -20.50 -54.24
N VAL A 17 37.51 -20.48 -52.97
CA VAL A 17 38.89 -20.38 -52.43
C VAL A 17 39.19 -19.02 -51.77
N THR A 18 39.62 -18.88 -50.49
CA THR A 18 39.92 -19.76 -49.35
C THR A 18 40.32 -18.89 -48.13
N HIS A 19 40.31 -19.50 -46.93
CA HIS A 19 41.08 -19.20 -45.70
C HIS A 19 40.62 -17.99 -44.84
N ALA A 20 39.86 -18.21 -43.75
CA ALA A 20 40.26 -18.68 -42.40
C ALA A 20 40.47 -17.49 -41.42
N PRO A 21 40.54 -17.70 -40.08
CA PRO A 21 39.61 -18.36 -39.17
C PRO A 21 39.19 -17.41 -38.02
N MET A 22 38.42 -17.94 -37.06
CA MET A 22 38.44 -17.52 -35.64
C MET A 22 37.89 -16.12 -35.29
N GLN A 23 36.71 -16.11 -34.67
CA GLN A 23 36.47 -15.59 -33.32
C GLN A 23 34.95 -15.47 -33.14
N SER A 24 34.37 -16.42 -32.45
CA SER A 24 34.26 -16.42 -30.99
C SER A 24 32.83 -16.07 -30.65
N ALA A 25 32.09 -17.12 -30.29
CA ALA A 25 30.92 -17.06 -29.45
C ALA A 25 31.00 -15.86 -28.49
N SER A 26 30.07 -14.91 -28.60
CA SER A 26 29.61 -14.00 -27.52
C SER A 26 28.67 -12.92 -28.08
N PHE A 27 27.55 -13.30 -28.67
CA PHE A 27 26.44 -12.35 -28.94
C PHE A 27 25.16 -12.68 -28.17
N ALA A 28 25.25 -13.55 -27.16
CA ALA A 28 24.10 -13.98 -26.35
C ALA A 28 24.20 -13.53 -24.87
N LEU A 29 25.03 -12.54 -24.54
CA LEU A 29 25.28 -12.20 -23.14
C LEU A 29 25.51 -10.70 -22.88
N ARG A 30 24.56 -9.81 -23.25
CA ARG A 30 24.53 -8.41 -22.71
C ARG A 30 23.13 -7.79 -22.70
N LEU A 31 22.14 -8.42 -22.06
CA LEU A 31 20.84 -7.80 -21.79
C LEU A 31 20.18 -8.36 -20.52
N ALA A 32 20.96 -8.48 -19.45
CA ALA A 32 20.48 -8.92 -18.14
C ALA A 32 21.09 -8.07 -17.02
N ILE A 33 21.06 -6.74 -17.15
CA ILE A 33 21.53 -5.84 -16.09
C ILE A 33 20.62 -4.60 -16.08
N CYS A 34 20.11 -4.26 -14.89
CA CYS A 34 19.40 -3.02 -14.52
C CYS A 34 17.87 -3.01 -14.42
N VAL A 35 17.22 -4.03 -13.85
CA VAL A 35 15.93 -3.81 -13.13
C VAL A 35 15.96 -4.46 -11.75
N SER A 36 17.01 -4.16 -10.99
CA SER A 36 16.96 -4.27 -9.52
C SER A 36 16.43 -2.95 -9.01
N ILE A 37 15.14 -2.68 -9.23
CA ILE A 37 14.46 -1.59 -8.55
C ILE A 37 14.52 -1.95 -7.07
N LEU A 38 15.33 -1.20 -6.33
CA LEU A 38 15.36 -1.18 -4.88
C LEU A 38 13.94 -0.86 -4.40
N ILE A 39 13.14 -1.90 -4.15
CA ILE A 39 11.96 -1.79 -3.29
C ILE A 39 12.51 -1.64 -1.88
N ALA A 40 13.03 -0.45 -1.56
CA ALA A 40 13.24 -0.09 -0.17
C ALA A 40 11.85 -0.06 0.46
N PRO A 41 11.57 -0.86 1.49
CA PRO A 41 10.33 -0.72 2.23
C PRO A 41 10.30 0.71 2.76
N MET A 42 9.40 1.54 2.23
CA MET A 42 9.14 2.83 2.84
C MET A 42 8.59 2.51 4.23
N PRO A 43 9.27 2.90 5.33
CA PRO A 43 8.68 2.73 6.63
C PRO A 43 7.35 3.46 6.58
N ALA A 44 6.25 2.73 6.85
CA ALA A 44 5.00 3.37 7.16
C ALA A 44 5.33 4.26 8.36
N ALA A 45 5.52 5.56 8.13
CA ALA A 45 6.00 6.46 9.16
C ALA A 45 4.96 6.40 10.26
N HIS A 46 5.27 5.77 11.38
CA HIS A 46 4.37 5.68 12.53
C HIS A 46 4.21 7.09 13.12
N ALA A 47 3.08 7.36 13.79
CA ALA A 47 2.99 8.55 14.62
C ALA A 47 4.12 8.52 15.65
N THR A 48 4.64 9.69 16.02
CA THR A 48 5.56 9.76 17.15
C THR A 48 4.79 9.42 18.43
N GLU A 49 5.51 8.95 19.45
CA GLU A 49 4.88 8.55 20.71
C GLU A 49 4.10 9.71 21.33
N GLU A 50 4.58 10.95 21.21
CA GLU A 50 3.91 12.13 21.76
C GLU A 50 2.56 12.40 21.07
N VAL A 51 2.51 12.24 19.75
CA VAL A 51 1.28 12.42 18.96
C VAL A 51 0.28 11.32 19.32
N GLU A 52 0.75 10.08 19.42
CA GLU A 52 -0.07 8.93 19.81
C GLU A 52 -0.64 9.09 21.23
N GLN A 53 0.16 9.48 22.21
CA GLN A 53 -0.30 9.72 23.58
C GLN A 53 -1.28 10.90 23.66
N ALA A 54 -1.09 11.95 22.86
CA ALA A 54 -2.03 13.07 22.81
C ALA A 54 -3.42 12.62 22.33
N TRP A 55 -3.49 11.81 21.28
CA TRP A 55 -4.74 11.24 20.80
C TRP A 55 -5.36 10.28 21.82
N LEU A 56 -4.58 9.38 22.44
CA LEU A 56 -5.06 8.48 23.49
C LEU A 56 -5.64 9.25 24.68
N SER A 57 -5.01 10.35 25.09
CA SER A 57 -5.50 11.22 26.15
C SER A 57 -6.88 11.80 25.81
N LEU A 58 -7.07 12.29 24.58
CA LEU A 58 -8.37 12.79 24.14
C LEU A 58 -9.44 11.69 24.11
N ILE A 59 -9.09 10.48 23.67
CA ILE A 59 -10.03 9.35 23.65
C ILE A 59 -10.47 9.00 25.08
N ARG A 60 -9.52 8.92 26.02
CA ARG A 60 -9.81 8.64 27.44
C ARG A 60 -10.70 9.71 28.07
N GLN A 61 -10.50 10.98 27.73
CA GLN A 61 -11.34 12.09 28.18
C GLN A 61 -12.78 12.04 27.63
N ALA A 62 -12.97 11.45 26.45
CA ALA A 62 -14.30 11.28 25.84
C ALA A 62 -15.07 10.07 26.42
N LEU A 63 -14.42 9.22 27.21
CA LEU A 63 -15.01 8.05 27.86
C LEU A 63 -15.37 8.36 29.32
N PRO A 64 -16.25 7.56 29.96
CA PRO A 64 -16.51 7.70 31.40
C PRO A 64 -15.23 7.62 32.22
N PRO A 65 -15.16 8.29 33.39
CA PRO A 65 -14.04 8.14 34.31
C PRO A 65 -13.75 6.67 34.59
N SER A 66 -12.48 6.30 34.73
CA SER A 66 -12.00 4.92 34.93
C SER A 66 -12.33 3.90 33.82
N CYS A 67 -12.88 4.34 32.68
CA CYS A 67 -13.03 3.48 31.51
C CYS A 67 -11.65 3.16 30.91
N HIS A 68 -11.34 1.87 30.77
CA HIS A 68 -10.17 1.43 30.04
C HIS A 68 -10.30 1.85 28.55
N ALA A 69 -9.16 2.22 27.96
CA ALA A 69 -9.01 2.50 26.54
C ALA A 69 -7.59 2.13 26.08
N GLU A 70 -7.51 1.14 25.20
CA GLU A 70 -6.27 0.60 24.63
C GLU A 70 -6.36 0.58 23.10
N LYS A 71 -5.28 0.97 22.42
CA LYS A 71 -5.21 0.91 20.96
C LYS A 71 -4.86 -0.52 20.56
N LEU A 72 -5.79 -1.18 19.87
CA LEU A 72 -5.59 -2.52 19.33
C LEU A 72 -4.80 -2.48 18.02
N ALA A 73 -5.19 -1.58 17.10
CA ALA A 73 -4.59 -1.49 15.78
C ALA A 73 -4.78 -0.11 15.14
N MET A 74 -3.96 0.16 14.14
CA MET A 74 -4.16 1.26 13.19
C MET A 74 -4.55 0.66 11.83
N ASP A 75 -5.77 0.91 11.40
CA ASP A 75 -6.36 0.32 10.18
C ASP A 75 -6.01 1.11 8.92
N ALA A 76 -5.79 2.42 9.03
CA ALA A 76 -5.46 3.27 7.90
C ALA A 76 -4.71 4.54 8.34
N THR A 77 -3.93 5.11 7.42
CA THR A 77 -3.24 6.39 7.58
C THR A 77 -3.40 7.23 6.33
N VAL A 78 -3.65 8.53 6.53
CA VAL A 78 -3.64 9.55 5.49
C VAL A 78 -2.65 10.64 5.92
N SER A 79 -1.71 10.97 5.04
CA SER A 79 -0.72 12.01 5.27
C SER A 79 -0.81 13.07 4.17
N GLY A 80 -1.03 14.32 4.56
CA GLY A 80 -1.00 15.47 3.66
C GLY A 80 0.41 16.03 3.47
N ASN A 81 0.66 16.64 2.32
CA ASN A 81 1.93 17.32 2.02
C ASN A 81 2.21 18.54 2.93
N ASN A 82 1.22 19.02 3.65
CA ASN A 82 1.31 20.08 4.66
C ASN A 82 1.58 19.55 6.08
N GLY A 83 1.89 18.26 6.22
CA GLY A 83 2.12 17.60 7.51
C GLY A 83 0.85 17.22 8.26
N LEU A 84 -0.33 17.41 7.67
CA LEU A 84 -1.56 16.79 8.17
C LEU A 84 -1.33 15.28 8.30
N ARG A 85 -1.73 14.73 9.44
CA ARG A 85 -1.74 13.28 9.64
C ARG A 85 -3.09 12.88 10.19
N GLN A 86 -3.68 11.86 9.60
CA GLN A 86 -4.93 11.28 10.07
C GLN A 86 -4.79 9.76 10.10
N GLU A 87 -5.23 9.14 11.19
CA GLU A 87 -5.21 7.69 11.35
C GLU A 87 -6.60 7.19 11.71
N ARG A 88 -6.91 5.96 11.29
CA ARG A 88 -8.06 5.21 11.78
C ARG A 88 -7.56 4.18 12.78
N TRP A 89 -8.01 4.29 14.02
CA TRP A 89 -7.66 3.40 15.11
C TRP A 89 -8.82 2.50 15.47
N ARG A 90 -8.48 1.26 15.78
CA ARG A 90 -9.34 0.33 16.50
C ARG A 90 -8.90 0.30 17.95
N MET A 91 -9.85 0.53 18.85
CA MET A 91 -9.64 0.65 20.27
C MET A 91 -10.42 -0.44 20.99
N ASP A 92 -9.81 -1.05 22.00
CA ASP A 92 -10.55 -1.76 23.04
C ASP A 92 -10.97 -0.74 24.11
N THR A 93 -12.22 -0.81 24.56
CA THR A 93 -12.74 0.11 25.57
C THR A 93 -13.62 -0.64 26.56
N CYS A 94 -13.93 -0.02 27.71
CA CYS A 94 -14.89 -0.59 28.66
C CYS A 94 -16.31 -0.80 28.08
N ARG A 95 -16.62 -0.27 26.89
CA ARG A 95 -17.90 -0.45 26.18
C ARG A 95 -17.81 -1.42 25.00
N GLY A 96 -16.69 -2.14 24.89
CA GLY A 96 -16.34 -2.99 23.75
C GLY A 96 -15.46 -2.25 22.73
N GLU A 97 -15.21 -2.93 21.62
CA GLU A 97 -14.38 -2.39 20.54
C GLU A 97 -15.03 -1.14 19.91
N ALA A 98 -14.22 -0.13 19.64
CA ALA A 98 -14.66 1.11 19.01
C ALA A 98 -13.63 1.59 17.97
N SER A 99 -14.11 2.19 16.90
CA SER A 99 -13.25 2.83 15.89
C SER A 99 -13.20 4.34 16.11
N TYR A 100 -12.00 4.91 15.97
CA TYR A 100 -11.76 6.35 16.04
C TYR A 100 -10.97 6.79 14.82
N VAL A 101 -11.29 7.96 14.30
CA VAL A 101 -10.36 8.74 13.48
C VAL A 101 -9.66 9.73 14.40
N VAL A 102 -8.35 9.76 14.32
CA VAL A 102 -7.49 10.69 15.06
C VAL A 102 -6.72 11.52 14.05
N ALA A 103 -6.58 12.82 14.31
CA ALA A 103 -5.93 13.73 13.38
C ALA A 103 -4.98 14.71 14.09
N TYR A 104 -3.85 14.99 13.44
CA TYR A 104 -2.85 15.96 13.85
C TYR A 104 -2.70 17.00 12.75
N TYR A 105 -2.88 18.26 13.14
CA TYR A 105 -2.81 19.44 12.30
C TYR A 105 -1.62 20.30 12.78
N PRO A 106 -0.50 20.33 12.02
CA PRO A 106 0.63 21.18 12.38
C PRO A 106 0.20 22.64 12.49
N PRO A 107 0.52 23.35 13.61
CA PRO A 107 0.10 24.73 13.81
C PRO A 107 0.55 25.68 12.68
N VAL A 108 1.70 25.43 12.07
CA VAL A 108 2.22 26.23 10.94
C VAL A 108 1.30 26.15 9.72
N ALA A 109 0.74 24.97 9.42
CA ALA A 109 -0.14 24.76 8.28
C ALA A 109 -1.62 25.05 8.60
N PHE A 110 -2.02 24.96 9.87
CA PHE A 110 -3.40 25.12 10.33
C PHE A 110 -3.51 26.08 11.54
N PRO A 111 -3.12 27.35 11.39
CA PRO A 111 -2.92 28.27 12.53
C PRO A 111 -4.21 28.63 13.28
N ASN A 112 -5.37 28.50 12.65
CA ASN A 112 -6.65 28.93 13.21
C ASN A 112 -7.38 27.82 14.00
N ARG A 113 -6.76 26.65 14.19
CA ARG A 113 -7.36 25.57 14.95
C ARG A 113 -7.16 25.78 16.44
N LYS A 114 -8.20 25.50 17.23
CA LYS A 114 -8.15 25.56 18.70
C LYS A 114 -7.19 24.54 19.31
N SER A 115 -7.05 23.38 18.65
CA SER A 115 -6.17 22.28 19.05
C SER A 115 -5.50 21.70 17.80
N PRO A 116 -4.21 21.34 17.87
CA PRO A 116 -3.54 20.60 16.81
C PRO A 116 -4.00 19.14 16.76
N PHE A 117 -4.66 18.63 17.79
CA PHE A 117 -5.18 17.26 17.85
C PHE A 117 -6.70 17.24 17.79
N GLU A 118 -7.25 16.27 17.08
CA GLU A 118 -8.69 16.01 16.97
C GLU A 118 -8.95 14.50 17.03
N ILE A 119 -10.09 14.13 17.62
CA ILE A 119 -10.60 12.76 17.60
C ILE A 119 -12.05 12.77 17.13
N THR A 120 -12.45 11.73 16.41
CA THR A 120 -13.84 11.50 15.99
C THR A 120 -14.13 10.02 16.15
N ARG A 121 -15.09 9.67 17.02
CA ARG A 121 -15.57 8.29 17.08
C ARG A 121 -16.34 7.97 15.82
N ILE A 122 -16.05 6.83 15.22
CA ILE A 122 -16.78 6.32 14.06
C ILE A 122 -17.49 5.06 14.52
N ASP A 123 -18.81 5.15 14.64
CA ASP A 123 -19.63 3.97 14.88
C ASP A 123 -19.68 3.16 13.58
N THR A 124 -18.67 2.32 13.36
CA THR A 124 -18.85 1.18 12.48
C THR A 124 -19.86 0.29 13.20
N GLY A 125 -21.11 0.35 12.77
CA GLY A 125 -22.13 -0.59 13.21
C GLY A 125 -21.66 -2.01 12.90
N ALA A 126 -20.90 -2.59 13.84
CA ALA A 126 -20.74 -4.02 13.93
C ALA A 126 -22.12 -4.54 14.31
N VAL A 127 -22.96 -4.70 13.27
CA VAL A 127 -24.04 -5.66 13.29
C VAL A 127 -23.42 -6.92 13.87
N SER A 128 -23.98 -7.34 14.99
CA SER A 128 -23.68 -8.58 15.69
C SER A 128 -23.96 -9.76 14.75
N THR A 129 -23.12 -9.99 13.76
CA THR A 129 -23.21 -11.15 12.85
C THR A 129 -22.92 -12.47 13.56
N VAL A 130 -22.50 -12.42 14.82
CA VAL A 130 -22.34 -13.61 15.67
C VAL A 130 -23.65 -14.01 16.37
N ARG A 131 -24.64 -13.12 16.54
CA ARG A 131 -25.95 -13.52 17.13
C ARG A 131 -27.01 -13.97 16.11
N GLN A 132 -26.89 -13.59 14.83
CA GLN A 132 -27.87 -14.01 13.82
C GLN A 132 -27.68 -15.47 13.38
N ALA A 133 -26.46 -16.02 13.43
CA ALA A 133 -26.20 -17.42 13.04
C ALA A 133 -26.75 -18.47 14.04
N ALA A 134 -27.12 -18.07 15.26
CA ALA A 134 -27.66 -18.97 16.28
C ALA A 134 -29.20 -18.97 16.35
N ALA A 135 -29.87 -18.06 15.64
CA ALA A 135 -31.33 -17.96 15.62
C ALA A 135 -31.99 -18.72 14.44
N ASP A 136 -31.24 -18.97 13.36
CA ASP A 136 -31.76 -19.66 12.14
C ASP A 136 -31.47 -21.18 12.13
N SER A 137 -31.09 -21.77 13.27
CA SER A 137 -30.87 -23.22 13.40
C SER A 137 -31.87 -23.91 14.35
N ARG A 138 -33.09 -23.40 14.46
CA ARG A 138 -34.19 -24.07 15.17
C ARG A 138 -35.37 -24.36 14.26
#